data_AF-A0AAN7VX27-F1
#
_entry.id   AF-A0AAN7VX27-F1
#
_cell.length_a   1.000
_cell.length_b   1.000
_cell.length_c   1.000
_cell.angle_alpha   90.00
_cell.angle_beta   90.00
_cell.angle_gamma   90.00
#
_symmetry.space_group_name_H-M   'P 1'
#
loop_
_entity.id
_entity.type
_entity.pdbx_description
1 polymer ?
#
loop_
_entity_poly.entity_id
_entity_poly.type
_entity_poly.pdbx_seq_one_letter_code
_entity_poly.pdbx_strand_id
1 'polypeptide(L)'
;MDAEATKIPADSFFNSPELSDITLRCGDNKIHAHKVILAQGSPYFRQLFAQKDEDKQDEVITLDGEPEALKGMLAWLYGLEYCGQDHYEYVETIDLARYPAETKTIDIWCSTAVGSKAYVLYLLALADAGTRYNVSRLVELAMERMPYALVRAHAHRDEALVRQIYAAEAPPEVKRLFAKRFVSILKDFHCKWTGKRDRESDALLLEIPQLALDAMHELL
;
A
#
# COMPACT_ATOMS: atom_id res chain seq x y z
N MET A 1 36.41 -7.23 27.47
CA MET A 1 36.02 -6.64 26.17
C MET A 1 34.78 -7.40 25.76
N ASP A 2 33.64 -6.94 26.23
CA ASP A 2 32.38 -7.54 25.88
C ASP A 2 32.05 -7.03 24.48
N ALA A 3 32.08 -7.94 23.50
CA ALA A 3 31.59 -7.63 22.17
C ALA A 3 30.11 -7.29 22.31
N GLU A 4 29.78 -6.01 22.22
CA GLU A 4 28.41 -5.52 22.20
C GLU A 4 27.71 -6.24 21.05
N ALA A 5 26.78 -7.12 21.39
CA ALA A 5 26.07 -7.95 20.42
C ALA A 5 25.42 -7.02 19.40
N THR A 6 25.94 -7.04 18.16
CA THR A 6 25.41 -6.21 17.09
C THR A 6 23.97 -6.63 16.84
N LYS A 7 23.02 -5.71 17.08
CA LYS A 7 21.60 -5.97 16.88
C LYS A 7 21.38 -6.21 15.39
N ILE A 8 21.08 -7.45 15.00
CA ILE A 8 20.73 -7.79 13.63
C ILE A 8 19.30 -7.29 13.38
N PRO A 9 19.09 -6.38 12.41
CA PRO A 9 17.78 -5.82 12.14
C PRO A 9 16.91 -6.84 11.37
N ALA A 10 15.59 -6.76 11.57
CA ALA A 10 14.66 -7.78 11.06
C ALA A 10 14.65 -7.87 9.53
N ASP A 11 14.83 -6.75 8.85
CA ASP A 11 14.92 -6.60 7.39
C ASP A 11 15.96 -7.51 6.74
N SER A 12 17.08 -7.77 7.41
CA SER A 12 18.12 -8.70 6.92
C SER A 12 17.62 -10.14 6.72
N PHE A 13 16.51 -10.51 7.34
CA PHE A 13 15.86 -11.82 7.21
C PHE A 13 14.73 -11.83 6.18
N PHE A 14 14.40 -10.71 5.54
CA PHE A 14 13.34 -10.65 4.54
C PHE A 14 13.72 -11.47 3.30
N ASN A 15 12.83 -12.38 2.89
CA ASN A 15 13.05 -13.32 1.79
C ASN A 15 14.36 -14.13 1.90
N SER A 16 14.84 -14.35 3.13
CA SER A 16 16.00 -15.19 3.40
C SER A 16 15.54 -16.57 3.89
N PRO A 17 16.14 -17.67 3.41
CA PRO A 17 15.87 -19.00 3.95
C PRO A 17 16.43 -19.19 5.36
N GLU A 18 17.38 -18.36 5.79
CA GLU A 18 17.94 -18.39 7.14
C GLU A 18 16.84 -18.20 8.18
N LEU A 19 16.68 -19.15 9.10
CA LEU A 19 15.66 -19.17 10.16
C LEU A 19 14.20 -19.10 9.68
N SER A 20 13.97 -19.18 8.38
CA SER A 20 12.61 -19.23 7.83
C SER A 20 11.91 -20.51 8.26
N ASP A 21 10.66 -20.38 8.70
CA ASP A 21 9.81 -21.46 9.18
C ASP A 21 8.48 -21.53 8.41
N ILE A 22 8.39 -20.76 7.32
CA ILE A 22 7.27 -20.72 6.39
C ILE A 22 7.69 -20.21 5.01
N THR A 23 7.05 -20.72 3.97
CA THR A 23 7.13 -20.15 2.61
C THR A 23 5.77 -19.59 2.20
N LEU A 24 5.74 -18.34 1.77
CA LEU A 24 4.56 -17.68 1.25
C LEU A 24 4.63 -17.61 -0.28
N ARG A 25 3.49 -17.80 -0.95
CA ARG A 25 3.37 -17.62 -2.40
C ARG A 25 2.54 -16.37 -2.69
N CYS A 26 3.13 -15.45 -3.46
CA CYS A 26 2.52 -14.20 -3.92
C CYS A 26 2.52 -14.20 -5.45
N GLY A 27 1.40 -14.59 -6.06
CA GLY A 27 1.36 -14.92 -7.49
C GLY A 27 2.30 -16.09 -7.81
N ASP A 28 3.22 -15.89 -8.75
CA ASP A 28 4.22 -16.89 -9.13
C ASP A 28 5.48 -16.90 -8.23
N ASN A 29 5.64 -15.87 -7.38
CA ASN A 29 6.81 -15.71 -6.53
C ASN A 29 6.65 -16.45 -5.20
N LYS A 30 7.75 -17.02 -4.71
CA LYS A 30 7.86 -17.61 -3.37
C LYS A 30 8.75 -16.73 -2.50
N ILE A 31 8.33 -16.51 -1.26
CA ILE A 31 9.02 -15.69 -0.28
C ILE A 31 9.26 -16.52 0.98
N HIS A 32 10.52 -16.64 1.37
CA HIS A 32 10.89 -17.20 2.67
C HIS A 32 10.57 -16.18 3.76
N ALA A 33 9.83 -16.59 4.78
CA ALA A 33 9.38 -15.70 5.84
C ALA A 33 9.42 -16.37 7.21
N HIS A 34 9.10 -15.59 8.24
CA HIS A 34 9.25 -15.96 9.63
C HIS A 34 7.93 -15.75 10.36
N LYS A 35 7.30 -16.82 10.85
CA LYS A 35 5.99 -16.79 11.49
C LYS A 35 5.93 -15.77 12.63
N VAL A 36 6.99 -15.67 13.42
CA VAL A 36 7.05 -14.74 14.56
C VAL A 36 6.99 -13.27 14.13
N ILE A 37 7.70 -12.89 13.06
CA ILE A 37 7.71 -11.52 12.52
C ILE A 37 6.33 -11.18 11.94
N LEU A 38 5.77 -12.08 11.14
CA LEU A 38 4.45 -11.91 10.55
C LEU A 38 3.35 -11.82 11.62
N ALA A 39 3.37 -12.70 12.62
CA ALA A 39 2.42 -12.70 13.73
C ALA A 39 2.56 -11.47 14.65
N GLN A 40 3.75 -10.87 14.72
CA GLN A 40 3.96 -9.63 15.46
C GLN A 40 3.22 -8.46 14.79
N GLY A 41 3.36 -8.32 13.48
CA GLY A 41 2.79 -7.19 12.71
C GLY A 41 1.39 -7.42 12.13
N SER A 42 0.84 -8.63 12.19
CA SER A 42 -0.48 -8.97 11.66
C SER A 42 -1.26 -9.91 12.60
N PRO A 43 -2.42 -9.48 13.12
CA PRO A 43 -3.34 -10.36 13.84
C PRO A 43 -3.85 -11.54 13.00
N TYR A 44 -3.98 -11.36 11.68
CA TYR A 44 -4.37 -12.44 10.76
C TYR A 44 -3.34 -13.56 10.80
N PHE A 45 -2.05 -13.24 10.61
CA PHE A 45 -1.00 -14.25 10.63
C PHE A 45 -0.85 -14.88 12.02
N ARG A 46 -0.99 -14.10 13.08
CA ARG A 46 -0.99 -14.62 14.46
C ARG A 46 -2.07 -15.68 14.66
N GLN A 47 -3.30 -15.41 14.23
CA GLN A 47 -4.41 -16.36 14.33
C GLN A 47 -4.17 -17.58 13.44
N LEU A 48 -3.72 -17.37 12.20
CA LEU A 48 -3.43 -18.42 11.24
C LEU A 48 -2.42 -19.43 11.78
N PHE A 49 -1.35 -18.94 12.44
CA PHE A 49 -0.31 -19.81 12.97
C PHE A 49 -0.66 -20.42 14.32
N ALA A 50 -1.49 -19.77 15.14
CA ALA A 50 -1.99 -20.34 16.38
C ALA A 50 -2.95 -21.53 16.16
N GLN A 51 -3.58 -21.61 15.00
CA GLN A 51 -4.52 -22.68 14.63
C GLN A 51 -3.86 -23.86 13.90
N LYS A 52 -2.61 -23.72 13.46
CA LYS A 52 -1.92 -24.76 12.69
C LYS A 52 -1.03 -25.60 13.60
N ASP A 53 -1.18 -26.93 13.50
CA ASP A 53 -0.32 -27.89 14.19
C ASP A 53 1.15 -27.74 13.75
N GLU A 54 2.07 -27.94 14.69
CA GLU A 54 3.51 -27.67 14.56
C GLU A 54 4.23 -28.54 13.48
N ASP A 55 3.59 -29.61 13.00
CA ASP A 55 4.22 -30.65 12.17
C ASP A 55 4.39 -30.33 10.67
N LYS A 56 4.13 -29.09 10.22
CA LYS A 56 4.26 -28.71 8.80
C LYS A 56 5.26 -27.57 8.59
N GLN A 57 6.55 -27.89 8.69
CA GLN A 57 7.65 -26.96 8.37
C GLN A 57 7.71 -26.56 6.88
N ASP A 58 7.22 -27.41 5.96
CA ASP A 58 7.33 -27.18 4.51
C ASP A 58 6.03 -26.68 3.85
N GLU A 59 5.07 -26.15 4.61
CA GLU A 59 3.81 -25.69 4.04
C GLU A 59 3.99 -24.38 3.27
N VAL A 60 3.71 -24.41 1.97
CA VAL A 60 3.60 -23.21 1.14
C VAL A 60 2.18 -22.64 1.28
N ILE A 61 2.05 -21.48 1.93
CA ILE A 61 0.76 -20.77 2.02
C ILE A 61 0.65 -19.81 0.84
N THR A 62 -0.42 -19.93 0.06
CA THR A 62 -0.72 -18.98 -1.02
C THR A 62 -1.50 -17.80 -0.45
N LEU A 63 -1.04 -16.59 -0.78
CA LEU A 63 -1.70 -15.34 -0.44
C LEU A 63 -2.49 -14.85 -1.66
N ASP A 64 -3.71 -14.38 -1.41
CA ASP A 64 -4.59 -13.81 -2.41
C ASP A 64 -4.40 -12.30 -2.46
N GLY A 65 -4.19 -11.76 -3.65
CA GLY A 65 -3.99 -10.32 -3.86
C GLY A 65 -3.04 -10.04 -5.02
N GLU A 66 -2.84 -8.75 -5.29
CA GLU A 66 -1.89 -8.29 -6.30
C GLU A 66 -0.44 -8.62 -5.84
N PRO A 67 0.37 -9.34 -6.63
CA PRO A 67 1.66 -9.87 -6.19
C PRO A 67 2.63 -8.83 -5.63
N GLU A 68 2.72 -7.65 -6.25
CA GLU A 68 3.65 -6.61 -5.83
C GLU A 68 3.19 -5.92 -4.53
N ALA A 69 1.89 -5.72 -4.37
CA ALA A 69 1.30 -5.27 -3.11
C ALA A 69 1.51 -6.27 -1.97
N LEU A 70 1.40 -7.58 -2.25
CA LEU A 70 1.69 -8.62 -1.27
C LEU A 70 3.16 -8.62 -0.85
N LYS A 71 4.10 -8.49 -1.81
CA LYS A 71 5.52 -8.30 -1.50
C LYS A 71 5.74 -7.07 -0.64
N GLY A 72 5.09 -5.95 -0.96
CA GLY A 72 5.22 -4.71 -0.21
C GLY A 72 4.67 -4.80 1.21
N MET A 73 3.54 -5.48 1.39
CA MET A 73 3.01 -5.78 2.72
C MET A 73 3.94 -6.66 3.54
N LEU A 74 4.51 -7.72 2.93
CA LEU A 74 5.45 -8.58 3.64
C LEU A 74 6.73 -7.83 4.00
N ALA A 75 7.28 -7.04 3.08
CA ALA A 75 8.44 -6.19 3.34
C ALA A 75 8.18 -5.21 4.48
N TRP A 76 6.99 -4.60 4.51
CA TRP A 76 6.57 -3.72 5.60
C TRP A 76 6.61 -4.37 6.98
N LEU A 77 6.19 -5.63 7.09
CA LEU A 77 6.25 -6.38 8.35
C LEU A 77 7.70 -6.60 8.86
N TYR A 78 8.67 -6.48 7.96
CA TYR A 78 10.10 -6.54 8.25
C TYR A 78 10.75 -5.16 8.45
N GLY A 79 9.98 -4.07 8.37
CA GLY A 79 10.49 -2.69 8.46
C GLY A 79 11.08 -2.16 7.15
N LEU A 80 10.75 -2.80 6.03
CA LEU A 80 11.15 -2.37 4.69
C LEU A 80 10.00 -1.65 3.99
N GLU A 81 10.34 -0.64 3.21
CA GLU A 81 9.43 -0.08 2.23
C GLU A 81 9.67 -0.70 0.85
N TYR A 82 8.57 -0.85 0.11
CA TYR A 82 8.56 -1.37 -1.24
C TYR A 82 7.68 -0.49 -2.11
N CYS A 83 8.10 -0.32 -3.35
CA CYS A 83 7.50 0.61 -4.31
C CYS A 83 6.68 -0.08 -5.40
N GLY A 84 6.62 -1.41 -5.41
CA GLY A 84 6.00 -2.19 -6.48
C GLY A 84 6.94 -2.51 -7.65
N GLN A 85 8.23 -2.17 -7.52
CA GLN A 85 9.31 -2.63 -8.39
C GLN A 85 10.44 -3.12 -7.51
N ASP A 86 11.24 -4.09 -7.95
CA ASP A 86 12.28 -4.85 -7.21
C ASP A 86 13.38 -3.97 -6.54
N HIS A 87 12.97 -3.07 -5.66
CA HIS A 87 13.72 -2.06 -4.95
C HIS A 87 13.10 -1.91 -3.55
N TYR A 88 13.91 -2.23 -2.54
CA TYR A 88 13.53 -2.20 -1.13
C TYR A 88 14.39 -1.17 -0.40
N GLU A 89 13.78 -0.36 0.46
CA GLU A 89 14.48 0.62 1.29
C GLU A 89 14.18 0.36 2.77
N TYR A 90 15.23 0.32 3.60
CA TYR A 90 15.09 0.19 5.05
C TYR A 90 14.57 1.49 5.69
N VAL A 91 13.68 1.35 6.68
CA VAL A 91 13.14 2.49 7.43
C VAL A 91 13.34 2.28 8.93
N GLU A 92 14.26 3.06 9.50
CA GLU A 92 14.78 2.91 10.87
C GLU A 92 13.70 3.14 11.95
N THR A 93 12.73 4.01 11.66
CA THR A 93 11.47 4.12 12.40
C THR A 93 10.38 4.58 11.45
N ILE A 94 9.26 3.85 11.40
CA ILE A 94 7.99 4.41 10.93
C ILE A 94 7.47 5.32 12.07
N ASP A 95 8.21 6.37 12.38
CA ASP A 95 7.69 7.45 13.20
C ASP A 95 6.79 8.29 12.29
N LEU A 96 5.52 7.90 12.20
CA LEU A 96 4.53 8.62 11.40
C LEU A 96 4.20 10.02 11.96
N ALA A 97 4.64 10.35 13.18
CA ALA A 97 4.63 11.73 13.67
C ALA A 97 5.86 12.52 13.21
N ARG A 98 6.92 11.82 12.81
CA ARG A 98 8.19 12.34 12.28
C ARG A 98 8.43 11.76 10.88
N TYR A 99 7.41 11.81 10.03
CA TYR A 99 7.60 11.76 8.59
C TYR A 99 7.90 13.20 8.16
N PRO A 100 9.17 13.67 8.15
CA PRO A 100 9.46 15.01 7.69
C PRO A 100 9.00 15.10 6.24
N ALA A 101 8.50 16.25 5.81
CA ALA A 101 8.11 16.52 4.42
C ALA A 101 9.27 16.42 3.39
N GLU A 102 10.40 15.86 3.82
CA GLU A 102 11.70 15.70 3.21
C GLU A 102 11.98 14.24 2.82
N THR A 103 11.33 13.22 3.44
CA THR A 103 11.35 11.80 3.01
C THR A 103 10.52 11.54 1.75
N LYS A 104 10.55 12.50 0.81
CA LYS A 104 9.96 12.39 -0.52
C LYS A 104 10.72 11.41 -1.43
N THR A 105 11.78 10.76 -0.97
CA THR A 105 12.69 9.99 -1.82
C THR A 105 11.97 8.81 -2.47
N ILE A 106 11.30 7.96 -1.70
CA ILE A 106 10.61 6.80 -2.27
C ILE A 106 9.40 7.23 -3.09
N ASP A 107 8.59 8.19 -2.65
CA ASP A 107 7.42 8.66 -3.43
C ASP A 107 7.83 9.34 -4.74
N ILE A 108 8.88 10.16 -4.71
CA ILE A 108 9.46 10.75 -5.93
C ILE A 108 10.01 9.64 -6.82
N TRP A 109 10.79 8.71 -6.26
CA TRP A 109 11.37 7.61 -7.00
C TRP A 109 10.28 6.72 -7.63
N CYS A 110 9.27 6.31 -6.87
CA CYS A 110 8.12 5.56 -7.36
C CYS A 110 7.41 6.30 -8.50
N SER A 111 7.14 7.59 -8.31
CA SER A 111 6.44 8.40 -9.31
C SER A 111 7.21 8.54 -10.63
N THR A 112 8.53 8.31 -10.62
CA THR A 112 9.43 8.44 -11.77
C THR A 112 9.86 7.10 -12.36
N ALA A 113 10.32 6.15 -11.53
CA ALA A 113 10.77 4.82 -11.93
C ALA A 113 9.60 3.87 -12.24
N VAL A 114 8.60 3.78 -11.35
CA VAL A 114 7.41 2.92 -11.52
C VAL A 114 6.41 3.59 -12.47
N GLY A 115 6.37 4.92 -12.45
CA GLY A 115 5.43 5.74 -13.19
C GLY A 115 4.22 6.10 -12.34
N SER A 116 3.84 7.38 -12.38
CA SER A 116 2.87 7.95 -11.42
C SER A 116 1.50 7.25 -11.42
N LYS A 117 1.02 6.75 -12.57
CA LYS A 117 -0.26 6.02 -12.65
C LYS A 117 -0.17 4.62 -12.03
N ALA A 118 0.89 3.88 -12.35
CA ALA A 118 1.12 2.55 -11.80
C ALA A 118 1.31 2.62 -10.28
N TYR A 119 1.97 3.68 -9.78
CA TYR A 119 2.11 3.89 -8.35
C TYR A 119 0.76 4.11 -7.62
N VAL A 120 -0.19 4.82 -8.23
CA VAL A 120 -1.56 4.97 -7.66
C VAL A 120 -2.24 3.61 -7.54
N LEU A 121 -2.14 2.76 -8.57
CA LEU A 121 -2.72 1.42 -8.54
C LEU A 121 -2.02 0.52 -7.51
N TYR A 122 -0.70 0.62 -7.40
CA TYR A 122 0.07 -0.07 -6.37
C TYR A 122 -0.37 0.34 -4.97
N LEU A 123 -0.51 1.64 -4.68
CA LEU A 123 -0.98 2.11 -3.37
C LEU A 123 -2.40 1.62 -3.04
N LEU A 124 -3.27 1.53 -4.04
CA LEU A 124 -4.62 0.97 -3.88
C LEU A 124 -4.57 -0.53 -3.55
N ALA A 125 -3.75 -1.29 -4.28
CA ALA A 125 -3.55 -2.72 -4.05
C ALA A 125 -2.85 -3.00 -2.71
N LEU A 126 -1.91 -2.15 -2.30
CA LEU A 126 -1.21 -2.20 -1.02
C LEU A 126 -2.18 -1.99 0.14
N ALA A 127 -3.15 -1.07 -0.02
CA ALA A 127 -4.21 -0.87 0.94
C ALA A 127 -5.17 -2.06 1.02
N ASP A 128 -5.53 -2.68 -0.11
CA ASP A 128 -6.31 -3.95 -0.10
C ASP A 128 -5.56 -5.05 0.65
N ALA A 129 -4.28 -5.28 0.33
CA ALA A 129 -3.46 -6.25 1.04
C ALA A 129 -3.41 -5.96 2.56
N GLY A 130 -3.20 -4.70 2.93
CA GLY A 130 -3.22 -4.26 4.33
C GLY A 130 -4.55 -4.55 5.02
N THR A 131 -5.69 -4.30 4.37
CA THR A 131 -7.01 -4.64 4.93
C THR A 131 -7.18 -6.16 5.05
N ARG A 132 -6.88 -6.91 4.00
CA ARG A 132 -7.07 -8.37 3.92
C ARG A 132 -6.29 -9.12 4.99
N TYR A 133 -5.07 -8.69 5.26
CA TYR A 133 -4.15 -9.32 6.22
C TYR A 133 -4.04 -8.55 7.53
N ASN A 134 -4.96 -7.62 7.80
CA ASN A 134 -5.07 -6.88 9.06
C ASN A 134 -3.76 -6.17 9.47
N VAL A 135 -3.19 -5.41 8.54
CA VAL A 135 -2.00 -4.57 8.72
C VAL A 135 -2.44 -3.09 8.63
N SER A 136 -3.22 -2.62 9.60
CA SER A 136 -3.89 -1.30 9.54
C SER A 136 -2.95 -0.13 9.26
N ARG A 137 -1.72 -0.17 9.82
CA ARG A 137 -0.73 0.88 9.62
C ARG A 137 -0.28 1.02 8.17
N LEU A 138 -0.29 -0.08 7.42
CA LEU A 138 0.03 -0.09 6.00
C LEU A 138 -1.09 0.58 5.17
N VAL A 139 -2.35 0.35 5.55
CA VAL A 139 -3.51 1.01 4.93
C VAL A 139 -3.45 2.52 5.14
N GLU A 140 -3.15 2.95 6.38
CA GLU A 140 -2.97 4.36 6.72
C GLU A 140 -1.85 5.00 5.89
N LEU A 141 -0.68 4.35 5.81
CA LEU A 141 0.45 4.83 5.01
C LEU A 141 0.08 4.97 3.54
N ALA A 142 -0.52 3.94 2.95
CA ALA A 142 -0.91 3.95 1.54
C ALA A 142 -1.88 5.10 1.23
N MET A 143 -2.85 5.34 2.12
CA MET A 143 -3.83 6.42 1.98
C MET A 143 -3.26 7.82 2.31
N GLU A 144 -2.19 7.90 3.10
CA GLU A 144 -1.47 9.14 3.36
C GLU A 144 -0.62 9.57 2.16
N ARG A 145 -0.04 8.63 1.42
CA ARG A 145 0.72 8.87 0.17
C ARG A 145 -0.16 9.17 -1.04
N MET A 146 -1.40 8.67 -1.00
CA MET A 146 -2.35 8.77 -2.11
C MET A 146 -2.51 10.18 -2.68
N PRO A 147 -2.66 11.27 -1.89
CA PRO A 147 -2.89 12.59 -2.47
C PRO A 147 -1.75 13.07 -3.36
N TYR A 148 -0.50 12.86 -2.94
CA TYR A 148 0.68 13.23 -3.72
C TYR A 148 0.75 12.42 -5.02
N ALA A 149 0.53 11.11 -4.95
CA ALA A 149 0.53 10.22 -6.10
C ALA A 149 -0.54 10.61 -7.13
N LEU A 150 -1.75 10.94 -6.68
CA LEU A 150 -2.85 11.37 -7.56
C LEU A 150 -2.57 12.68 -8.28
N VAL A 151 -1.96 13.65 -7.59
CA VAL A 151 -1.56 14.93 -8.20
C VAL A 151 -0.49 14.69 -9.27
N ARG A 152 0.54 13.88 -8.97
CA ARG A 152 1.60 13.51 -9.92
C ARG A 152 1.08 12.74 -11.14
N ALA A 153 0.11 11.86 -10.93
CA ALA A 153 -0.52 11.09 -12.00
C ALA A 153 -1.51 11.90 -12.84
N HIS A 154 -1.79 13.16 -12.47
CA HIS A 154 -2.86 13.96 -13.06
C HIS A 154 -4.22 13.25 -13.03
N ALA A 155 -4.51 12.51 -11.96
CA ALA A 155 -5.69 11.65 -11.86
C ALA A 155 -7.03 12.42 -12.01
N HIS A 156 -7.05 13.70 -11.66
CA HIS A 156 -8.20 14.59 -11.83
C HIS A 156 -8.58 14.85 -13.30
N ARG A 157 -7.77 14.40 -14.28
CA ARG A 157 -8.02 14.52 -15.72
C ARG A 157 -7.92 13.19 -16.45
N ASP A 158 -7.78 12.08 -15.72
CA ASP A 158 -7.50 10.77 -16.29
C ASP A 158 -8.62 9.78 -16.00
N GLU A 159 -9.63 9.79 -16.86
CA GLU A 159 -10.79 8.90 -16.75
C GLU A 159 -10.38 7.42 -16.79
N ALA A 160 -9.40 7.07 -17.62
CA ALA A 160 -8.96 5.69 -17.76
C ALA A 160 -8.34 5.18 -16.46
N LEU A 161 -7.51 6.00 -15.79
CA LEU A 161 -6.95 5.66 -14.48
C LEU A 161 -8.06 5.51 -13.43
N VAL A 162 -9.00 6.45 -13.36
CA VAL A 162 -10.07 6.39 -12.36
C VAL A 162 -10.98 5.17 -12.59
N ARG A 163 -11.27 4.81 -13.86
CA ARG A 163 -11.99 3.58 -14.19
C ARG A 163 -11.22 2.34 -13.73
N GLN A 164 -9.90 2.30 -13.89
CA GLN A 164 -9.09 1.18 -13.39
C GLN A 164 -9.13 1.08 -11.86
N ILE A 165 -9.07 2.20 -11.14
CA ILE A 165 -9.21 2.25 -9.67
C ILE A 165 -10.56 1.66 -9.22
N TYR A 166 -11.65 2.07 -9.88
CA TYR A 166 -12.98 1.56 -9.53
C TYR A 166 -13.22 0.10 -9.98
N ALA A 167 -12.51 -0.35 -11.02
CA ALA A 167 -12.53 -1.73 -11.47
C ALA A 167 -11.68 -2.67 -10.59
N ALA A 168 -10.70 -2.14 -9.84
CA ALA A 168 -9.88 -2.94 -8.94
C ALA A 168 -10.74 -3.61 -7.85
N GLU A 169 -10.33 -4.81 -7.42
CA GLU A 169 -11.02 -5.61 -6.39
C GLU A 169 -10.77 -5.09 -4.96
N ALA A 170 -10.51 -3.79 -4.81
CA ALA A 170 -10.28 -3.16 -3.51
C ALA A 170 -11.56 -3.13 -2.65
N PRO A 171 -11.44 -3.29 -1.32
CA PRO A 171 -12.57 -3.25 -0.39
C PRO A 171 -13.33 -1.92 -0.49
N PRO A 172 -14.65 -1.89 -0.23
CA PRO A 172 -15.44 -0.65 -0.29
C PRO A 172 -14.88 0.46 0.59
N GLU A 173 -14.32 0.13 1.76
CA GLU A 173 -13.68 1.08 2.67
C GLU A 173 -12.47 1.75 2.04
N VAL A 174 -11.64 1.00 1.32
CA VAL A 174 -10.47 1.53 0.60
C VAL A 174 -10.92 2.45 -0.55
N LYS A 175 -11.96 2.06 -1.30
CA LYS A 175 -12.53 2.91 -2.37
C LYS A 175 -13.14 4.20 -1.84
N ARG A 176 -13.79 4.16 -0.67
CA ARG A 176 -14.29 5.37 0.02
C ARG A 176 -13.15 6.28 0.47
N LEU A 177 -12.10 5.73 1.07
CA LEU A 177 -10.91 6.52 1.44
C LEU A 177 -10.24 7.16 0.22
N PHE A 178 -10.13 6.41 -0.88
CA PHE A 178 -9.70 6.96 -2.16
C PHE A 178 -10.60 8.13 -2.59
N ALA A 179 -11.92 7.94 -2.64
CA ALA A 179 -12.88 8.97 -3.06
C ALA A 179 -12.75 10.23 -2.20
N LYS A 180 -12.61 10.08 -0.88
CA LYS A 180 -12.34 11.18 0.06
C LYS A 180 -11.10 11.97 -0.30
N ARG A 181 -9.97 11.28 -0.51
CA ARG A 181 -8.69 11.93 -0.89
C ARG A 181 -8.79 12.59 -2.27
N PHE A 182 -9.47 11.94 -3.21
CA PHE A 182 -9.70 12.45 -4.56
C PHE A 182 -10.55 13.72 -4.56
N VAL A 183 -11.66 13.75 -3.82
CA VAL A 183 -12.53 14.93 -3.66
C VAL A 183 -11.78 16.10 -3.02
N SER A 184 -10.93 15.84 -2.03
CA SER A 184 -10.07 16.90 -1.44
C SER A 184 -9.20 17.57 -2.50
N ILE A 185 -8.60 16.77 -3.40
CA ILE A 185 -7.83 17.27 -4.53
C ILE A 185 -8.71 18.10 -5.45
N LEU A 186 -9.87 17.59 -5.86
CA LEU A 186 -10.80 18.33 -6.72
C LEU A 186 -11.19 19.69 -6.12
N LYS A 187 -11.48 19.73 -4.81
CA LYS A 187 -11.77 20.98 -4.09
C LYS A 187 -10.60 21.96 -4.14
N ASP A 188 -9.37 21.49 -3.90
CA ASP A 188 -8.19 22.35 -3.95
C ASP A 188 -7.94 22.94 -5.34
N PHE A 189 -8.14 22.13 -6.39
CA PHE A 189 -8.01 22.60 -7.78
C PHE A 189 -9.16 23.54 -8.18
N HIS A 190 -10.37 23.31 -7.70
CA HIS A 190 -11.53 24.17 -7.95
C HIS A 190 -11.42 25.52 -7.21
N CYS A 191 -11.05 25.50 -5.92
CA CYS A 191 -10.91 26.70 -5.09
C CYS A 191 -9.72 27.60 -5.48
N LYS A 192 -8.65 27.03 -6.03
CA LYS A 192 -7.48 27.81 -6.49
C LYS A 192 -7.69 28.46 -7.87
N TRP A 193 -8.75 28.11 -8.60
CA TRP A 193 -9.02 28.59 -9.96
C TRP A 193 -10.37 29.33 -10.03
N THR A 194 -10.38 30.57 -9.56
CA THR A 194 -11.54 31.47 -9.62
C THR A 194 -11.85 31.88 -11.06
N GLY A 195 -12.53 31.04 -11.84
CA GLY A 195 -13.23 31.52 -13.04
C GLY A 195 -13.54 30.57 -14.20
N LYS A 196 -12.98 29.35 -14.28
CA LYS A 196 -13.49 28.32 -15.21
C LYS A 196 -13.61 26.99 -14.50
N ARG A 197 -14.80 26.39 -14.60
CA ARG A 197 -15.02 24.98 -14.28
C ARG A 197 -14.04 24.13 -15.08
N ASP A 198 -13.30 23.28 -14.38
CA ASP A 198 -12.47 22.27 -15.04
C ASP A 198 -13.38 21.19 -15.61
N ARG A 199 -13.71 21.33 -16.90
CA ARG A 199 -14.65 20.42 -17.59
C ARG A 199 -14.20 18.97 -17.55
N GLU A 200 -12.89 18.71 -17.49
CA GLU A 200 -12.33 17.37 -17.42
C GLU A 200 -12.60 16.74 -16.05
N SER A 201 -12.35 17.49 -14.96
CA SER A 201 -12.67 17.06 -13.60
C SER A 201 -14.18 16.86 -13.39
N ASP A 202 -15.01 17.78 -13.89
CA ASP A 202 -16.48 17.68 -13.80
C ASP A 202 -17.00 16.47 -14.61
N ALA A 203 -16.38 16.16 -15.75
CA ALA A 203 -16.74 14.99 -16.55
C ALA A 203 -16.48 13.69 -15.80
N LEU A 204 -15.42 13.57 -15.00
CA LEU A 204 -15.15 12.36 -14.22
C LEU A 204 -16.29 11.99 -13.26
N LEU A 205 -16.89 12.99 -12.60
CA LEU A 205 -18.03 12.77 -11.71
C LEU A 205 -19.28 12.34 -12.49
N LEU A 206 -19.44 12.79 -13.73
CA LEU A 206 -20.58 12.42 -14.58
C LEU A 206 -20.41 11.02 -15.19
N GLU A 207 -19.21 10.70 -15.64
CA GLU A 207 -18.90 9.48 -16.40
C GLU A 207 -18.63 8.26 -15.51
N ILE A 208 -18.38 8.47 -14.21
CA ILE A 208 -18.09 7.42 -13.22
C ILE A 208 -19.08 7.54 -12.05
N PRO A 209 -20.29 6.95 -12.16
CA PRO A 209 -21.37 7.11 -11.17
C PRO A 209 -20.99 6.69 -9.75
N GLN A 210 -20.17 5.63 -9.61
CA GLN A 210 -19.72 5.16 -8.30
C GLN A 210 -18.79 6.18 -7.61
N LEU A 211 -17.94 6.86 -8.38
CA LEU A 211 -17.12 7.95 -7.85
C LEU A 211 -18.00 9.10 -7.35
N ALA A 212 -19.03 9.47 -8.10
CA ALA A 212 -19.96 10.50 -7.66
C ALA A 212 -20.69 10.10 -6.37
N LEU A 213 -21.16 8.85 -6.27
CA LEU A 213 -21.83 8.35 -5.08
C LEU A 213 -20.92 8.39 -3.84
N ASP A 214 -19.69 7.86 -3.97
CA ASP A 214 -18.73 7.86 -2.87
C ASP A 214 -18.31 9.29 -2.49
N ALA A 215 -18.14 10.17 -3.48
CA ALA A 215 -17.85 11.58 -3.27
C ALA A 215 -18.97 12.32 -2.53
N MET A 216 -20.24 12.05 -2.88
CA MET A 216 -21.40 12.66 -2.22
C MET A 216 -21.51 12.24 -0.75
N HIS A 217 -21.22 10.98 -0.43
CA HIS A 217 -21.20 10.51 0.96
C HIS A 217 -20.13 11.19 1.82
N GLU A 218 -19.03 11.68 1.24
CA GLU A 218 -17.99 12.42 1.96
C GLU A 218 -18.29 13.92 2.11
N LEU A 219 -19.33 14.43 1.45
CA LEU A 219 -19.74 15.84 1.49
C LEU A 219 -20.93 16.12 2.41
N LEU A 220 -21.66 15.08 2.82
CA LEU A 220 -22.81 15.13 3.73
C LEU A 220 -22.39 14.76 5.15
#